data_AF-A0A7S2K6J9-F1
#
_entry.id   AF-A0A7S2K6J9-F1
#
_cell.length_a   1.000
_cell.length_b   1.000
_cell.length_c   1.000
_cell.angle_alpha   90.00
_cell.angle_beta   90.00
_cell.angle_gamma   90.00
#
_symmetry.space_group_name_H-M   'P 1'
#
loop_
_entity.id
_entity.type
_entity.pdbx_description
1 polymer ?
#
loop_
_entity_poly.entity_id
_entity_poly.type
_entity_poly.pdbx_seq_one_letter_code
_entity_poly.pdbx_strand_id
1 'polypeptide(L)'
;RTYKVIRIEGNRAVTEEDMELQDIVTFGANEFYARDFLSFSIAPHPSGSRPGSSPLIATKSQPKISPRGDHILVTFGHIKALIGQKDGLLFDAHSPNIQMFGKELFERIGVKMKYEYAGGTG
;
A
#
# COMPACT_ATOMS: atom_id res chain seq x y z
N ARG A 1 -1.51 -13.58 -6.94
CA ARG A 1 -1.19 -12.22 -7.46
C ARG A 1 -0.58 -11.47 -6.30
N THR A 2 0.66 -11.00 -6.45
CA THR A 2 1.41 -10.30 -5.40
C THR A 2 1.31 -8.79 -5.57
N TYR A 3 1.37 -8.08 -4.45
CA TYR A 3 1.36 -6.63 -4.38
C TYR A 3 2.54 -6.19 -3.54
N LYS A 4 3.29 -5.22 -4.04
CA LYS A 4 4.29 -4.52 -3.24
C LYS A 4 3.60 -3.49 -2.37
N VAL A 5 3.65 -3.69 -1.07
CA VAL A 5 3.01 -2.83 -0.08
C VAL A 5 4.02 -2.34 0.94
N ILE A 6 3.74 -1.16 1.51
CA ILE A 6 4.37 -0.70 2.73
C ILE A 6 3.40 -1.04 3.85
N ARG A 7 3.80 -1.96 4.73
CA ARG A 7 3.02 -2.29 5.92
C ARG A 7 3.40 -1.36 7.06
N ILE A 8 2.36 -0.79 7.67
CA ILE A 8 2.44 0.07 8.85
C ILE A 8 1.90 -0.75 10.01
N GLU A 9 2.72 -0.97 11.05
CA GLU A 9 2.29 -1.62 12.29
C GLU A 9 2.47 -0.69 13.48
N GLY A 10 1.34 -0.20 13.98
CA GLY A 10 1.22 0.69 15.13
C GLY A 10 2.25 1.80 15.10
N ASN A 11 3.10 1.81 16.13
CA ASN A 11 4.17 2.79 16.29
C ASN A 11 5.55 2.18 16.03
N ARG A 12 5.74 1.19 15.14
CA ARG A 12 7.08 0.55 15.06
C ARG A 12 7.63 0.12 13.72
N ALA A 13 6.85 -0.17 12.68
CA ALA A 13 7.45 -0.66 11.44
C ALA A 13 6.75 -0.21 10.17
N VAL A 14 7.58 0.20 9.21
CA VAL A 14 7.31 0.44 7.79
C VAL A 14 8.16 -0.60 7.07
N THR A 15 7.62 -1.78 6.81
CA THR A 15 8.31 -2.81 6.03
C THR A 15 7.74 -2.84 4.63
N GLU A 16 8.61 -2.73 3.63
CA GLU A 16 8.22 -3.07 2.27
C GLU A 16 8.14 -4.60 2.19
N GLU A 17 6.98 -5.11 1.78
CA GLU A 17 6.76 -6.54 1.61
C GLU A 17 5.94 -6.84 0.36
N ASP A 18 6.17 -8.02 -0.20
CA ASP A 18 5.32 -8.59 -1.24
C ASP A 18 4.20 -9.38 -0.55
N MET A 19 2.96 -8.89 -0.62
CA MET A 19 1.80 -9.57 -0.07
C MET A 19 0.97 -10.24 -1.15
N GLU A 20 0.46 -11.44 -0.88
CA GLU A 20 -0.53 -12.05 -1.76
C GLU A 20 -1.91 -11.41 -1.59
N LEU A 21 -2.73 -11.46 -2.64
CA LEU A 21 -4.12 -11.01 -2.56
C LEU A 21 -4.85 -11.62 -1.35
N GLN A 22 -4.61 -12.91 -1.07
CA GLN A 22 -5.26 -13.61 0.03
C GLN A 22 -4.89 -12.98 1.39
N ASP A 23 -3.63 -12.64 1.59
CA ASP A 23 -3.17 -12.01 2.82
C ASP A 23 -3.70 -10.58 2.98
N ILE A 24 -3.89 -9.87 1.88
CA ILE A 24 -4.46 -8.52 1.91
C ILE A 24 -5.96 -8.57 2.21
N VAL A 25 -6.69 -9.55 1.65
CA VAL A 25 -8.14 -9.68 1.93
C VAL A 25 -8.43 -10.23 3.32
N THR A 26 -7.46 -10.84 3.98
CA THR A 26 -7.57 -11.29 5.38
C THR A 26 -6.86 -10.35 6.35
N PHE A 27 -6.21 -9.29 5.84
CA PHE A 27 -5.52 -8.29 6.64
C PHE A 27 -6.51 -7.64 7.62
N GLY A 28 -6.16 -7.65 8.90
CA GLY A 28 -6.98 -7.01 9.94
C GLY A 28 -8.34 -7.67 10.21
N ALA A 29 -8.53 -8.95 9.85
CA ALA A 29 -9.71 -9.76 10.15
C ALA A 29 -11.04 -9.34 9.46
N ASN A 30 -11.01 -8.58 8.36
CA ASN A 30 -12.22 -8.21 7.62
C ASN A 30 -12.25 -8.72 6.18
N GLU A 31 -13.45 -9.04 5.71
CA GLU A 31 -13.70 -9.44 4.33
C GLU A 31 -13.56 -8.25 3.37
N PHE A 32 -12.35 -8.01 2.85
CA PHE A 32 -12.21 -7.22 1.63
C PHE A 32 -12.56 -8.08 0.43
N TYR A 33 -13.49 -7.61 -0.40
CA TYR A 33 -13.85 -8.32 -1.61
C TYR A 33 -12.94 -7.90 -2.76
N ALA A 34 -12.62 -8.82 -3.67
CA ALA A 34 -11.83 -8.53 -4.88
C ALA A 34 -12.39 -7.34 -5.71
N ARG A 35 -13.71 -7.09 -5.65
CA ARG A 35 -14.36 -5.93 -6.27
C ARG A 35 -13.87 -4.59 -5.74
N ASP A 36 -13.43 -4.53 -4.48
CA ASP A 36 -12.93 -3.30 -3.87
C ASP A 36 -11.60 -2.91 -4.52
N PHE A 37 -10.70 -3.86 -4.73
CA PHE A 37 -9.43 -3.63 -5.45
C PHE A 37 -9.66 -3.07 -6.86
N LEU A 38 -10.65 -3.61 -7.59
CA LEU A 38 -11.05 -3.09 -8.90
C LEU A 38 -11.61 -1.66 -8.79
N SER A 39 -12.47 -1.44 -7.80
CA SER A 39 -13.14 -0.17 -7.53
C SER A 39 -12.21 0.96 -7.09
N PHE A 40 -11.00 0.61 -6.69
CA PHE A 40 -9.92 1.50 -6.25
C PHE A 40 -8.69 1.44 -7.16
N SER A 41 -8.78 0.69 -8.27
CA SER A 41 -7.69 0.52 -9.23
C SER A 41 -6.38 0.06 -8.59
N ILE A 42 -6.46 -0.74 -7.53
CA ILE A 42 -5.29 -1.35 -6.88
C ILE A 42 -4.83 -2.47 -7.81
N ALA A 43 -3.68 -2.26 -8.44
CA ALA A 43 -3.15 -3.17 -9.45
C ALA A 43 -2.10 -4.08 -8.81
N PRO A 44 -2.07 -5.38 -9.15
CA PRO A 44 -0.98 -6.26 -8.75
C PRO A 44 0.32 -5.73 -9.32
N HIS A 45 1.43 -5.96 -8.59
CA HIS A 45 2.74 -5.71 -9.17
C HIS A 45 2.95 -6.72 -10.32
N PRO A 46 3.30 -6.28 -11.53
CA PRO A 46 3.64 -7.22 -12.59
C PRO A 46 4.94 -7.92 -12.20
N SER A 47 4.88 -9.20 -11.88
CA SER A 47 6.05 -10.07 -11.76
C SER A 47 6.68 -10.23 -13.15
N GLY A 48 7.51 -9.25 -13.54
CA GLY A 48 8.21 -9.21 -14.82
C GLY A 48 7.38 -8.66 -15.99
N SER A 49 7.59 -7.39 -16.35
CA SER A 49 7.44 -6.92 -17.74
C SER A 49 8.17 -5.59 -17.96
N ARG A 50 9.17 -5.64 -18.84
CA ARG A 50 9.85 -4.61 -19.66
C ARG A 50 9.83 -3.12 -19.24
N PRO A 51 10.99 -2.43 -19.25
CA PRO A 51 11.07 -0.99 -19.18
C PRO A 51 10.57 -0.37 -20.50
N GLY A 52 9.68 0.61 -20.41
CA GLY A 52 9.27 1.44 -21.52
C GLY A 52 7.97 0.99 -22.18
N SER A 53 6.85 1.51 -21.69
CA SER A 53 5.73 2.06 -22.47
C SER A 53 4.44 1.97 -21.66
N SER A 54 4.09 3.07 -20.99
CA SER A 54 2.72 3.55 -20.98
C SER A 54 2.76 5.03 -20.59
N PRO A 55 2.11 5.91 -21.38
CA PRO A 55 2.07 7.33 -21.06
C PRO A 55 1.35 7.51 -19.73
N LEU A 56 1.83 8.48 -18.94
CA LEU A 56 1.18 8.99 -17.73
C LEU A 56 -0.21 9.55 -18.08
N ILE A 57 -1.17 8.68 -18.37
CA ILE A 57 -2.59 9.03 -18.31
C ILE A 57 -2.88 9.13 -16.83
N ALA A 58 -2.69 10.33 -16.29
CA ALA A 58 -3.27 10.74 -15.02
C ALA A 58 -4.79 10.66 -15.18
N THR A 59 -5.32 9.44 -15.04
CA THR A 59 -6.72 9.24 -14.72
C THR A 59 -6.94 10.08 -13.48
N LYS A 60 -7.78 11.11 -13.60
CA LYS A 60 -8.24 11.92 -12.47
C LYS A 60 -9.00 10.97 -11.54
N SER A 61 -8.27 10.21 -10.73
CA SER A 61 -8.85 9.33 -9.73
C SER A 61 -9.52 10.24 -8.71
N GLN A 62 -10.84 10.21 -8.71
CA GLN A 62 -11.59 10.91 -7.69
C GLN A 62 -11.19 10.34 -6.33
N PRO A 63 -11.02 11.20 -5.31
CA PRO A 63 -10.86 10.73 -3.95
C PRO A 63 -11.98 9.78 -3.60
N LYS A 64 -11.63 8.61 -3.09
CA LYS A 64 -12.60 7.61 -2.67
C LYS A 64 -12.20 7.08 -1.31
N ILE A 65 -13.19 6.98 -0.44
CA ILE A 65 -13.05 6.47 0.92
C ILE A 65 -14.15 5.43 1.08
N SER A 66 -13.79 4.23 1.50
CA SER A 66 -14.73 3.13 1.66
C SER A 66 -14.43 2.40 2.97
N PRO A 67 -15.26 2.60 4.00
CA PRO A 67 -15.16 1.86 5.25
C PRO A 67 -15.39 0.35 5.04
N ARG A 68 -14.61 -0.48 5.72
CA ARG A 68 -14.66 -1.95 5.67
C ARG A 68 -14.30 -2.48 7.06
N GLY A 69 -15.32 -2.76 7.87
CA GLY A 69 -15.12 -3.19 9.26
C GLY A 69 -14.39 -2.12 10.08
N ASP A 70 -13.29 -2.49 10.73
CA ASP A 70 -12.40 -1.58 11.49
C ASP A 70 -11.33 -0.91 10.62
N HIS A 71 -11.39 -1.11 9.30
CA HIS A 71 -10.48 -0.52 8.33
C HIS A 71 -11.18 0.42 7.35
N ILE A 72 -10.39 1.27 6.70
CA ILE A 72 -10.84 2.19 5.68
C ILE A 72 -9.95 2.04 4.46
N LEU A 73 -10.56 1.76 3.31
CA LEU A 73 -9.87 1.77 2.02
C LEU A 73 -9.97 3.17 1.41
N VAL A 74 -8.82 3.76 1.12
CA VAL A 74 -8.70 5.15 0.68
C VAL A 74 -7.91 5.20 -0.62
N THR A 75 -8.38 6.02 -1.56
CA THR A 75 -7.57 6.46 -2.70
C THR A 75 -7.61 7.98 -2.83
N PHE A 76 -6.44 8.59 -2.93
CA PHE A 76 -6.25 10.00 -3.23
C PHE A 76 -5.20 10.12 -4.34
N GLY A 77 -5.63 10.42 -5.56
CA GLY A 77 -4.70 10.46 -6.70
C GLY A 77 -4.05 9.09 -6.92
N HIS A 78 -2.72 9.05 -6.78
CA HIS A 78 -1.92 7.83 -6.91
C HIS A 78 -1.77 7.05 -5.61
N ILE A 79 -2.12 7.63 -4.47
CA ILE A 79 -2.02 6.98 -3.16
C ILE A 79 -3.21 6.07 -2.98
N LYS A 80 -2.96 4.80 -2.71
CA LYS A 80 -3.97 3.81 -2.34
C LYS A 80 -3.55 3.20 -1.02
N ALA A 81 -4.45 3.20 -0.05
CA ALA A 81 -4.14 2.83 1.31
C ALA A 81 -5.29 2.05 1.94
N LEU A 82 -4.94 1.01 2.68
CA LEU A 82 -5.81 0.35 3.64
C LEU A 82 -5.38 0.83 5.03
N ILE A 83 -6.27 1.43 5.80
CA ILE A 83 -5.94 2.06 7.08
C ILE A 83 -6.83 1.50 8.16
N GLY A 84 -6.25 0.77 9.11
CA GLY A 84 -6.89 0.34 10.35
C GLY A 84 -6.49 1.24 11.53
N GLN A 85 -6.98 0.91 12.72
CA GLN A 85 -6.69 1.69 13.92
C GLN A 85 -5.24 1.52 14.42
N LYS A 86 -4.65 0.34 14.19
CA LYS A 86 -3.33 -0.03 14.69
C LYS A 86 -2.39 -0.48 13.58
N ASP A 87 -2.86 -0.51 12.35
CA ASP A 87 -2.16 -1.08 11.21
C ASP A 87 -2.63 -0.41 9.91
N GLY A 88 -1.88 -0.64 8.84
CA GLY A 88 -2.27 -0.18 7.52
C GLY A 88 -1.33 -0.69 6.44
N LEU A 89 -1.79 -0.63 5.21
CA LEU A 89 -1.03 -0.97 4.01
C LEU A 89 -1.08 0.21 3.05
N LEU A 90 0.07 0.67 2.57
CA LEU A 90 0.14 1.53 1.38
C LEU A 90 0.49 0.65 0.18
N PHE A 91 -0.33 0.69 -0.86
CA PHE A 91 -0.08 -0.08 -2.08
C PHE A 91 0.89 0.67 -3.01
N ASP A 92 1.45 -0.06 -3.98
CA ASP A 92 2.38 0.48 -4.98
C ASP A 92 3.72 0.95 -4.37
N ALA A 93 4.26 0.18 -3.40
CA ALA A 93 5.48 0.51 -2.65
C ALA A 93 6.75 0.69 -3.51
N HIS A 94 6.74 0.25 -4.77
CA HIS A 94 7.83 0.47 -5.73
C HIS A 94 7.87 1.92 -6.25
N SER A 95 6.78 2.68 -6.09
CA SER A 95 6.70 4.07 -6.53
C SER A 95 7.48 4.98 -5.56
N PRO A 96 8.47 5.76 -6.02
CA PRO A 96 9.23 6.66 -5.16
C PRO A 96 8.34 7.66 -4.42
N ASN A 97 7.24 8.08 -5.03
CA ASN A 97 6.27 8.99 -4.40
C ASN A 97 5.54 8.34 -3.23
N ILE A 98 5.22 7.04 -3.34
CA ILE A 98 4.57 6.28 -2.27
C ILE A 98 5.57 6.01 -1.13
N GLN A 99 6.82 5.71 -1.45
CA GLN A 99 7.87 5.55 -0.45
C GLN A 99 8.11 6.85 0.33
N MET A 100 8.20 7.97 -0.38
CA MET A 100 8.35 9.30 0.24
C MET A 100 7.15 9.64 1.10
N PHE A 101 5.92 9.42 0.60
CA PHE A 101 4.70 9.63 1.36
C PHE A 101 4.65 8.77 2.64
N GLY A 102 4.99 7.48 2.54
CA GLY A 102 5.06 6.58 3.70
C GLY A 102 6.05 7.07 4.74
N LYS A 103 7.22 7.56 4.31
CA LYS A 103 8.24 8.15 5.20
C LYS A 103 7.74 9.43 5.88
N GLU A 104 7.17 10.36 5.13
CA GLU A 104 6.64 11.61 5.68
C GLU A 104 5.46 11.38 6.64
N LEU A 105 4.54 10.48 6.26
CA LEU A 105 3.42 10.08 7.11
C LEU A 105 3.94 9.57 8.45
N PHE A 106 4.97 8.74 8.43
CA PHE A 106 5.61 8.18 9.61
C PHE A 106 6.28 9.24 10.51
N GLU A 107 7.06 10.15 9.91
CA GLU A 107 7.69 11.26 10.64
C GLU A 107 6.64 12.12 11.34
N ARG A 108 5.47 12.32 10.72
CA ARG A 108 4.36 13.10 11.27
C ARG A 108 3.58 12.39 12.36
N ILE A 109 3.44 11.06 12.31
CA ILE A 109 2.76 10.28 13.37
C ILE A 109 3.66 10.02 14.59
N GLY A 110 4.89 10.55 14.61
CA GLY A 110 5.72 10.65 15.82
C GLY A 110 6.43 9.35 16.22
N VAL A 111 6.65 8.46 15.26
CA VAL A 111 7.29 7.17 15.50
C VAL A 111 8.80 7.26 15.18
N LYS A 112 9.67 6.66 16.00
CA LYS A 112 11.11 6.54 15.73
C LYS A 112 11.38 5.25 14.95
N MET A 113 12.03 5.33 13.79
CA MET A 113 12.32 4.15 12.95
C MET A 113 13.35 3.20 13.56
N LYS A 114 13.12 1.90 13.39
CA LYS A 114 14.17 0.93 13.09
C LYS A 114 13.96 0.47 11.66
N TYR A 115 14.85 0.87 10.75
CA TYR A 115 14.89 0.31 9.41
C TYR A 115 15.57 -1.06 9.49
N GLU A 116 14.85 -2.15 9.22
CA GLU A 116 15.46 -3.43 8.86
C GLU A 116 15.26 -3.64 7.36
N TYR A 117 16.34 -3.40 6.61
CA TYR A 117 16.42 -3.73 5.20
C TYR A 117 16.56 -5.25 5.10
N ALA A 118 15.50 -5.96 4.72
CA ALA A 118 15.58 -7.38 4.38
C ALA A 118 16.12 -7.52 2.94
N GLY A 119 17.42 -7.27 2.76
CA GLY A 119 18.06 -7.50 1.47
C GLY A 119 19.51 -7.05 1.39
N GLY A 120 20.42 -8.03 1.32
CA GLY A 120 21.68 -7.91 0.58
C GLY A 120 22.94 -7.97 1.40
N THR A 121 23.53 -9.16 1.45
CA THR A 121 24.95 -9.44 1.75
C THR A 121 25.91 -8.56 0.95
N GLY A 122 26.96 -8.07 1.61
CA GLY A 122 28.14 -7.44 1.01
C GLY A 122 29.07 -6.89 2.08
#